data_AF-A0A534PXN8-F1
#
_entry.id   AF-A0A534PXN8-F1
#
_cell.length_a   1.000
_cell.length_b   1.000
_cell.length_c   1.000
_cell.angle_alpha   90.00
_cell.angle_beta   90.00
_cell.angle_gamma   90.00
#
_symmetry.space_group_name_H-M   'P 1'
#
loop_
_entity.id
_entity.type
_entity.pdbx_description
1 polymer ?
#
loop_
_entity_poly.entity_id
_entity_poly.type
_entity_poly.pdbx_seq_one_letter_code
_entity_poly.pdbx_strand_id
1 'polypeptide(L)'
;MEDLASAHAVLLSRARLVQPALVPQLTQPPASRPHGYGIVPELREDGPEAPVTARERTYSLERLAGELENDLHDAATLVVAAAGSPLEAQVAELERLRERLRNVEEHLDYHAYWQRAVVEQSDFFAARNRLVAEVRELNAERRGGGPPERIAERSRALLERLAPFTPTPGLRIETREGGQQVLPVVLLTDIENDAFLAVFQHAVETTFERAPSASAPRFAIELEIRRISPSTLYPEGAPARGAAIEMSAHLARFPDGALILTTGEDSTHAWTGHYIALGPDPVTRRTLAHEFAHLLGFRDAYLRGYDGDPHGPYGAILVEWVGLADDLMGDSEHGRVTEAMIRTLLEAYAQR
;
A
#
# COMPACT_ATOMS: atom_id res chain seq x y z
N MET A 1 -20.20 -18.42 14.40
CA MET A 1 -20.35 -18.84 12.98
C MET A 1 -21.69 -19.53 12.71
N GLU A 2 -22.18 -20.43 13.56
CA GLU A 2 -23.49 -21.08 13.40
C GLU A 2 -24.67 -20.08 13.34
N ASP A 3 -24.61 -18.99 14.10
CA ASP A 3 -25.66 -17.95 14.10
C ASP A 3 -25.75 -17.19 12.77
N LEU A 4 -24.61 -16.92 12.12
CA LEU A 4 -24.57 -16.21 10.84
C LEU A 4 -25.10 -17.09 9.69
N ALA A 5 -24.76 -18.39 9.73
CA ALA A 5 -25.32 -19.37 8.80
C ALA A 5 -26.83 -19.55 9.01
N SER A 6 -27.27 -19.54 10.27
CA SER A 6 -28.70 -19.61 10.63
C SER A 6 -29.46 -18.37 10.18
N ALA A 7 -28.90 -17.17 10.42
CA ALA A 7 -29.44 -15.90 9.93
C ALA A 7 -29.57 -15.89 8.41
N HIS A 8 -28.53 -16.34 7.69
CA HIS A 8 -28.57 -16.47 6.25
C HIS A 8 -29.67 -17.41 5.77
N ALA A 9 -29.79 -18.60 6.37
CA ALA A 9 -30.83 -19.57 6.00
C ALA A 9 -32.25 -19.03 6.22
N VAL A 10 -32.48 -18.34 7.34
CA VAL A 10 -33.77 -17.70 7.67
C VAL A 10 -34.10 -16.59 6.68
N LEU A 11 -33.16 -15.67 6.42
CA LEU A 11 -33.36 -14.56 5.49
C LEU A 11 -33.51 -15.02 4.04
N LEU A 12 -32.75 -16.03 3.62
CA LEU A 12 -32.89 -16.62 2.28
C LEU A 12 -34.26 -17.28 2.10
N SER A 13 -34.75 -17.99 3.11
CA SER A 13 -36.08 -18.60 3.09
C SER A 13 -37.17 -17.52 3.03
N ARG A 14 -37.03 -16.44 3.81
CA ARG A 14 -37.97 -15.31 3.81
C ARG A 14 -37.93 -14.52 2.49
N ALA A 15 -36.75 -14.28 1.92
CA ALA A 15 -36.58 -13.62 0.62
C ALA A 15 -37.24 -14.42 -0.51
N ARG A 16 -37.08 -15.75 -0.53
CA ARG A 16 -37.77 -16.61 -1.51
C ARG A 16 -39.29 -16.48 -1.45
N LEU A 17 -39.86 -16.28 -0.26
CA LEU A 17 -41.30 -16.21 -0.04
C LEU A 17 -41.88 -14.81 -0.25
N VAL A 18 -41.20 -13.78 0.24
CA VAL A 18 -41.77 -12.43 0.39
C VAL A 18 -41.17 -11.43 -0.62
N GLN A 19 -39.90 -11.61 -1.01
CA GLN A 19 -39.21 -10.68 -1.89
C GLN A 19 -38.10 -11.37 -2.72
N PRO A 20 -38.46 -12.10 -3.78
CA PRO A 20 -37.51 -12.91 -4.55
C PRO A 20 -36.34 -12.12 -5.16
N ALA A 21 -36.49 -10.81 -5.35
CA ALA A 21 -35.45 -9.92 -5.86
C ALA A 21 -34.19 -9.85 -4.97
N LEU A 22 -34.28 -10.19 -3.68
CA LEU A 22 -33.14 -10.22 -2.75
C LEU A 22 -32.37 -11.56 -2.77
N VAL A 23 -32.91 -12.59 -3.41
CA VAL A 23 -32.27 -13.92 -3.46
C VAL A 23 -30.88 -13.89 -4.11
N PRO A 24 -30.63 -13.17 -5.24
CA PRO A 24 -29.31 -13.07 -5.82
C PRO A 24 -28.27 -12.49 -4.85
N GLN A 25 -28.60 -11.44 -4.09
CA GLN A 25 -27.70 -10.83 -3.09
C GLN A 25 -27.30 -11.83 -2.00
N LEU A 26 -28.23 -12.68 -1.58
CA LEU A 26 -27.97 -13.68 -0.55
C LEU A 26 -27.22 -14.92 -1.07
N THR A 27 -27.20 -15.18 -2.38
CA THR A 27 -26.70 -16.46 -2.94
C THR A 27 -25.46 -16.33 -3.82
N GLN A 28 -25.17 -15.14 -4.36
CA GLN A 28 -23.99 -14.94 -5.17
C GLN A 28 -22.78 -14.65 -4.27
N PRO A 29 -21.66 -15.40 -4.40
CA PRO A 29 -20.42 -14.97 -3.80
C PRO A 29 -20.01 -13.61 -4.41
N PRO A 30 -19.29 -12.75 -3.67
CA PRO A 30 -18.74 -11.53 -4.24
C PRO A 30 -17.92 -11.90 -5.48
N ALA A 31 -18.08 -11.11 -6.55
CA ALA A 31 -17.36 -11.35 -7.79
C ALA A 31 -15.85 -11.34 -7.51
N SER A 32 -15.16 -12.43 -7.86
CA SER A 32 -13.70 -12.49 -7.77
C SER A 32 -13.10 -11.44 -8.70
N ARG A 33 -12.23 -10.57 -8.17
CA ARG A 33 -11.49 -9.63 -9.00
C ARG A 33 -10.51 -10.42 -9.91
N PRO A 34 -10.36 -10.02 -11.18
CA PRO A 34 -9.27 -10.54 -12.01
C PRO A 34 -7.93 -10.26 -11.32
N HIS A 35 -7.04 -11.24 -11.23
CA HIS A 35 -5.70 -11.14 -10.65
C HIS A 35 -4.71 -11.93 -11.50
N GLY A 36 -3.40 -11.79 -11.25
CA GLY A 36 -2.34 -12.51 -11.96
C GLY A 36 -1.80 -11.82 -13.21
N TYR A 37 -1.01 -12.57 -14.00
CA TYR A 37 -0.19 -12.04 -15.09
C TYR A 37 -0.99 -11.27 -16.15
N GLY A 38 -0.49 -10.11 -16.57
CA GLY A 38 -1.11 -9.23 -17.57
C GLY A 38 -2.33 -8.45 -17.07
N ILE A 39 -2.74 -8.61 -15.81
CA ILE A 39 -3.79 -7.80 -15.20
C ILE A 39 -3.18 -6.51 -14.65
N VAL A 40 -3.69 -5.38 -15.12
CA VAL A 40 -3.34 -4.05 -14.59
C VAL A 40 -4.47 -3.55 -13.69
N PRO A 41 -4.17 -2.75 -12.66
CA PRO A 41 -5.17 -2.23 -11.75
C PRO A 41 -6.11 -1.23 -12.41
N GLU A 42 -7.30 -1.09 -11.83
CA GLU A 42 -8.18 0.03 -12.15
C GLU A 42 -7.54 1.35 -11.70
N LEU A 43 -7.56 2.35 -12.57
CA LEU A 43 -7.07 3.69 -12.24
C LEU A 43 -8.18 4.51 -11.58
N ARG A 44 -7.90 5.03 -10.38
CA ARG A 44 -8.78 5.94 -9.66
C ARG A 44 -8.26 7.37 -9.70
N GLU A 45 -9.20 8.31 -9.57
CA GLU A 45 -8.86 9.71 -9.38
C GLU A 45 -8.18 9.92 -8.02
N ASP A 46 -7.24 10.85 -8.00
CA ASP A 46 -6.52 11.20 -6.78
C ASP A 46 -7.47 11.88 -5.79
N GLY A 47 -7.37 11.50 -4.52
CA GLY A 47 -7.95 12.27 -3.42
C GLY A 47 -7.28 13.65 -3.28
N PRO A 48 -7.90 14.58 -2.52
CA PRO A 48 -7.30 15.87 -2.24
C PRO A 48 -5.98 15.70 -1.50
N GLU A 49 -4.98 16.52 -1.86
CA GLU A 49 -3.75 16.61 -1.09
C GLU A 49 -4.05 17.12 0.33
N ALA A 50 -3.38 16.55 1.31
CA ALA A 50 -3.51 16.96 2.70
C ALA A 50 -2.14 16.92 3.39
N PRO A 51 -1.91 17.76 4.42
CA PRO A 51 -0.72 17.66 5.23
C PRO A 51 -0.56 16.24 5.82
N VAL A 52 0.54 15.58 5.46
CA VAL A 52 0.87 14.26 5.99
C VAL A 52 1.27 14.43 7.45
N THR A 53 0.62 13.66 8.32
CA THR A 53 0.83 13.71 9.77
C THR A 53 1.11 12.32 10.28
N ALA A 54 2.13 12.20 11.13
CA ALA A 54 2.49 10.94 11.75
C ALA A 54 1.32 10.40 12.58
N ARG A 55 0.90 9.17 12.30
CA ARG A 55 -0.21 8.50 13.00
C ARG A 55 0.21 7.11 13.43
N GLU A 56 -0.16 6.76 14.65
CA GLU A 56 0.01 5.42 15.21
C GLU A 56 -1.28 4.60 14.99
N ARG A 57 -1.12 3.37 14.50
CA ARG A 57 -2.15 2.34 14.46
C ARG A 57 -1.69 1.15 15.29
N THR A 58 -2.63 0.51 15.97
CA THR A 58 -2.35 -0.67 16.79
C THR A 58 -3.27 -1.82 16.40
N TYR A 59 -2.71 -3.03 16.36
CA TYR A 59 -3.42 -4.26 16.05
C TYR A 59 -3.24 -5.22 17.23
N SER A 60 -4.33 -5.53 17.92
CA SER A 60 -4.35 -6.35 19.14
C SER A 60 -5.39 -7.46 19.00
N LEU A 61 -4.98 -8.71 19.22
CA LEU A 61 -5.89 -9.85 19.24
C LEU A 61 -6.89 -9.77 20.41
N GLU A 62 -6.49 -9.20 21.54
CA GLU A 62 -7.39 -8.99 22.68
C GLU A 62 -8.55 -8.06 22.30
N ARG A 63 -8.23 -6.95 21.61
CA ARG A 63 -9.25 -6.02 21.11
C ARG A 63 -10.11 -6.68 20.03
N LEU A 64 -9.49 -7.40 19.10
CA LEU A 64 -10.19 -8.10 18.02
C LEU A 64 -11.16 -9.17 18.56
N ALA A 65 -10.77 -9.90 19.61
CA ALA A 65 -11.63 -10.87 20.27
C ALA A 65 -12.90 -10.21 20.85
N GLY A 66 -12.75 -9.06 21.51
CA GLY A 66 -13.91 -8.29 22.01
C GLY A 66 -14.80 -7.73 20.89
N GLU A 67 -14.23 -7.31 19.76
CA GLU A 67 -15.00 -6.89 18.58
C GLU A 67 -15.80 -8.06 17.98
N LEU A 68 -15.19 -9.25 17.87
CA LEU A 68 -15.83 -10.46 17.38
C LEU A 68 -16.99 -10.92 18.27
N GLU A 69 -16.86 -10.85 19.59
CA GLU A 69 -17.94 -11.19 20.52
C GLU A 69 -19.19 -10.32 20.29
N ASN A 70 -19.00 -9.01 20.06
CA ASN A 70 -20.09 -8.11 19.74
C ASN A 70 -20.72 -8.43 18.38
N ASP A 71 -19.92 -8.70 17.35
CA ASP A 71 -20.44 -9.06 16.02
C ASP A 71 -21.22 -10.39 16.04
N LEU A 72 -20.79 -11.37 16.85
CA LEU A 72 -21.54 -12.62 17.06
C LEU A 72 -22.86 -12.37 17.81
N HIS A 73 -22.87 -11.46 18.79
CA HIS A 73 -24.10 -11.06 19.48
C HIS A 73 -25.10 -10.37 18.54
N ASP A 74 -24.63 -9.49 17.67
CA ASP A 74 -25.45 -8.83 16.63
C ASP A 74 -26.03 -9.88 15.66
N ALA A 75 -25.24 -10.87 15.24
CA ALA A 75 -25.69 -11.96 14.39
C ALA A 75 -26.80 -12.80 15.04
N ALA A 76 -26.65 -13.15 16.33
CA ALA A 76 -27.68 -13.86 17.08
C ALA A 76 -28.97 -13.03 17.22
N THR A 77 -28.84 -11.71 17.43
CA THR A 77 -29.98 -10.79 17.50
C THR A 77 -30.74 -10.72 16.16
N LEU A 78 -30.03 -10.76 15.04
CA LEU A 78 -30.64 -10.76 13.71
C LEU A 78 -31.53 -11.99 13.46
N VAL A 79 -31.14 -13.17 13.96
CA VAL A 79 -31.94 -14.41 13.91
C VAL A 79 -33.28 -14.22 14.64
N VAL A 80 -33.27 -13.54 15.78
CA VAL A 80 -34.44 -13.32 16.63
C VAL A 80 -35.33 -12.16 16.13
N ALA A 81 -34.73 -11.12 15.54
CA ALA A 81 -35.41 -9.91 15.08
C ALA A 81 -36.24 -10.09 13.79
N ALA A 82 -36.34 -11.30 13.24
CA ALA A 82 -37.00 -11.62 11.97
C ALA A 82 -38.46 -11.13 11.83
N ALA A 83 -39.14 -10.74 12.92
CA ALA A 83 -40.51 -10.25 12.90
C ALA A 83 -40.68 -8.71 12.91
N GLY A 84 -39.64 -7.92 13.20
CA GLY A 84 -39.78 -6.49 13.54
C GLY A 84 -39.27 -5.47 12.52
N SER A 85 -38.41 -5.88 11.58
CA SER A 85 -37.74 -4.96 10.63
C SER A 85 -38.00 -5.34 9.16
N PRO A 86 -37.93 -4.36 8.22
CA PRO A 86 -37.97 -4.63 6.78
C PRO A 86 -36.91 -5.65 6.36
N LEU A 87 -37.24 -6.51 5.40
CA LEU A 87 -36.37 -7.60 4.99
C LEU A 87 -35.08 -7.08 4.33
N GLU A 88 -35.16 -5.99 3.57
CA GLU A 88 -34.01 -5.31 2.95
C GLU A 88 -33.00 -4.84 4.00
N ALA A 89 -33.48 -4.27 5.11
CA ALA A 89 -32.63 -3.82 6.21
C ALA A 89 -31.91 -5.00 6.89
N GLN A 90 -32.60 -6.13 7.03
CA GLN A 90 -32.01 -7.34 7.60
C GLN A 90 -30.99 -8.00 6.65
N VAL A 91 -31.23 -7.96 5.33
CA VAL A 91 -30.27 -8.43 4.32
C VAL A 91 -29.03 -7.55 4.32
N ALA A 92 -29.18 -6.22 4.32
CA ALA A 92 -28.06 -5.28 4.39
C ALA A 92 -27.23 -5.47 5.68
N GLU A 93 -27.91 -5.72 6.81
CA GLU A 93 -27.23 -5.99 8.08
C GLU A 93 -26.47 -7.33 8.07
N LEU A 94 -27.03 -8.39 7.46
CA LEU A 94 -26.31 -9.64 7.26
C LEU A 94 -25.08 -9.47 6.37
N GLU A 95 -25.17 -8.67 5.30
CA GLU A 95 -24.03 -8.33 4.44
C GLU A 95 -22.95 -7.59 5.21
N ARG A 96 -23.33 -6.60 6.03
CA ARG A 96 -22.43 -5.86 6.91
C ARG A 96 -21.71 -6.77 7.91
N LEU A 97 -22.42 -7.72 8.53
CA LEU A 97 -21.84 -8.69 9.46
C LEU A 97 -20.88 -9.66 8.75
N ARG A 98 -21.23 -10.11 7.54
CA ARG A 98 -20.34 -10.93 6.70
C ARG A 98 -19.05 -10.21 6.35
N GLU A 99 -19.14 -8.94 5.99
CA GLU A 99 -17.98 -8.11 5.69
C GLU A 99 -17.09 -7.93 6.92
N ARG A 100 -17.67 -7.63 8.08
CA ARG A 100 -16.89 -7.56 9.33
C ARG A 100 -16.20 -8.86 9.67
N LEU A 101 -16.87 -10.01 9.54
CA LEU A 101 -16.24 -11.31 9.81
C LEU A 101 -15.07 -11.58 8.88
N ARG A 102 -15.19 -11.26 7.58
CA ARG A 102 -14.05 -11.36 6.65
C ARG A 102 -12.90 -10.45 7.06
N ASN A 103 -13.18 -9.21 7.47
CA ASN A 103 -12.14 -8.30 7.94
C ASN A 103 -11.46 -8.84 9.22
N VAL A 104 -12.19 -9.53 10.09
CA VAL A 104 -11.62 -10.22 11.26
C VAL A 104 -10.67 -11.33 10.81
N GLU A 105 -11.07 -12.17 9.85
CA GLU A 105 -10.22 -13.23 9.28
C GLU A 105 -8.94 -12.64 8.68
N GLU A 106 -9.05 -11.59 7.87
CA GLU A 106 -7.89 -10.87 7.31
C GLU A 106 -6.96 -10.31 8.40
N HIS A 107 -7.53 -9.73 9.47
CA HIS A 107 -6.76 -9.26 10.62
C HIS A 107 -6.06 -10.40 11.38
N LEU A 108 -6.70 -11.58 11.48
CA LEU A 108 -6.09 -12.76 12.11
C LEU A 108 -4.92 -13.29 11.28
N ASP A 109 -5.08 -13.41 9.97
CA ASP A 109 -4.02 -13.84 9.06
C ASP A 109 -2.84 -12.86 9.08
N TYR A 110 -3.16 -11.57 9.03
CA TYR A 110 -2.19 -10.48 9.17
C TYR A 110 -1.42 -10.58 10.49
N HIS A 111 -2.14 -10.74 11.61
CA HIS A 111 -1.52 -10.84 12.93
C HIS A 111 -0.65 -12.09 13.03
N ALA A 112 -1.13 -13.24 12.58
CA ALA A 112 -0.39 -14.50 12.59
C ALA A 112 0.94 -14.40 11.82
N TYR A 113 0.92 -13.75 10.64
CA TYR A 113 2.12 -13.50 9.85
C TYR A 113 3.15 -12.68 10.64
N TRP A 114 2.73 -11.54 11.22
CA TRP A 114 3.65 -10.65 11.92
C TRP A 114 4.06 -11.15 13.29
N GLN A 115 3.19 -11.85 14.01
CA GLN A 115 3.50 -12.51 15.28
C GLN A 115 4.66 -13.48 15.10
N ARG A 116 4.63 -14.30 14.04
CA ARG A 116 5.73 -15.18 13.68
C ARG A 116 7.02 -14.39 13.42
N ALA A 117 6.94 -13.33 12.60
CA ALA A 117 8.10 -12.49 12.30
C ALA A 117 8.71 -11.82 13.54
N VAL A 118 7.88 -11.35 14.48
CA VAL A 118 8.32 -10.76 15.76
C VAL A 118 9.13 -11.75 16.59
N VAL A 119 8.67 -13.00 16.67
CA VAL A 119 9.35 -14.05 17.43
C VAL A 119 10.64 -14.51 16.73
N GLU A 120 10.59 -14.73 15.42
CA GLU A 120 11.72 -15.24 14.65
C GLU A 120 12.83 -14.20 14.45
N GLN A 121 12.48 -12.91 14.39
CA GLN A 121 13.40 -11.80 14.12
C GLN A 121 13.51 -10.84 15.32
N SER A 122 13.72 -11.39 16.51
CA SER A 122 13.70 -10.65 17.78
C SER A 122 14.63 -9.43 17.80
N ASP A 123 15.85 -9.55 17.27
CA ASP A 123 16.83 -8.46 17.26
C ASP A 123 16.42 -7.31 16.33
N PHE A 124 15.84 -7.65 15.17
CA PHE A 124 15.31 -6.67 14.24
C PHE A 124 14.16 -5.88 14.89
N PHE A 125 13.20 -6.56 15.50
CA PHE A 125 12.09 -5.88 16.15
C PHE A 125 12.50 -5.15 17.43
N ALA A 126 13.50 -5.61 18.17
CA ALA A 126 14.07 -4.86 19.29
C ALA A 126 14.68 -3.52 18.82
N ALA A 127 15.34 -3.49 17.66
CA ALA A 127 15.79 -2.24 17.05
C ALA A 127 14.62 -1.34 16.61
N ARG A 128 13.57 -1.91 15.99
CA ARG A 128 12.38 -1.17 15.57
C ARG A 128 11.60 -0.61 16.77
N ASN A 129 11.48 -1.33 17.86
CA ASN A 129 10.78 -0.87 19.08
C ASN A 129 11.47 0.32 19.74
N ARG A 130 12.81 0.40 19.65
CA ARG A 130 13.54 1.63 20.05
C ARG A 130 13.13 2.83 19.19
N LEU A 131 13.01 2.64 17.87
CA LEU A 131 12.50 3.69 16.98
C LEU A 131 11.05 4.06 17.30
N VAL A 132 10.19 3.09 17.66
CA VAL A 132 8.79 3.36 18.04
C VAL A 132 8.74 4.30 19.25
N ALA A 133 9.57 4.05 20.28
CA ALA A 133 9.67 4.92 21.44
C ALA A 133 10.14 6.34 21.04
N GLU A 134 11.17 6.45 20.20
CA GLU A 134 11.67 7.74 19.71
C GLU A 134 10.60 8.52 18.92
N VAL A 135 9.81 7.84 18.07
CA VAL A 135 8.71 8.46 17.33
C VAL A 135 7.61 8.95 18.28
N ARG A 136 7.24 8.17 19.30
CA ARG A 136 6.25 8.56 20.31
C ARG A 136 6.71 9.80 21.08
N GLU A 137 7.98 9.85 21.49
CA GLU A 137 8.56 11.02 22.15
C GLU A 137 8.55 12.26 21.25
N LEU A 138 8.97 12.12 19.99
CA LEU A 138 8.99 13.22 19.02
C LEU A 138 7.58 13.77 18.78
N ASN A 139 6.58 12.89 18.64
CA ASN A 139 5.19 13.32 18.49
C ASN A 139 4.61 13.93 19.77
N ALA A 140 5.02 13.48 20.95
CA ALA A 140 4.67 14.13 22.21
C ALA A 140 5.27 15.53 22.29
N GLU A 141 6.55 15.71 21.94
CA GLU A 141 7.23 17.02 21.88
C GLU A 141 6.53 17.97 20.89
N ARG A 142 6.15 17.47 19.72
CA ARG A 142 5.38 18.23 18.72
C ARG A 142 4.03 18.70 19.26
N ARG A 143 3.27 17.83 19.92
CA ARG A 143 1.98 18.18 20.55
C ARG A 143 2.13 19.14 21.73
N GLY A 144 3.25 19.06 22.44
CA GLY A 144 3.60 19.95 23.55
C GLY A 144 4.10 21.34 23.13
N GLY A 145 4.18 21.62 21.82
CA GLY A 145 4.67 22.91 21.32
C GLY A 145 6.19 23.09 21.46
N GLY A 146 6.96 22.00 21.36
CA GLY A 146 8.42 22.06 21.40
C GLY A 146 9.03 22.94 20.29
N PRO A 147 10.30 23.34 20.42
CA PRO A 147 10.96 24.21 19.43
C PRO A 147 10.94 23.60 18.01
N PRO A 148 10.44 24.31 16.98
CA PRO A 148 10.30 23.75 15.63
C PRO A 148 11.60 23.24 15.02
N GLU A 149 12.71 23.95 15.22
CA GLU A 149 14.03 23.57 14.69
C GLU A 149 14.51 22.23 15.26
N ARG A 150 14.35 22.03 16.58
CA ARG A 150 14.70 20.78 17.25
C ARG A 150 13.82 19.62 16.77
N ILE A 151 12.52 19.85 16.60
CA ILE A 151 11.60 18.85 16.05
C ILE A 151 12.02 18.47 14.63
N ALA A 152 12.35 19.44 13.78
CA ALA A 152 12.79 19.20 12.41
C ALA A 152 14.11 18.43 12.35
N GLU A 153 15.10 18.79 13.18
CA GLU A 153 16.38 18.07 13.28
C GLU A 153 16.18 16.62 13.72
N ARG A 154 15.43 16.38 14.80
CA ARG A 154 15.13 15.01 15.27
C ARG A 154 14.33 14.21 14.24
N SER A 155 13.37 14.84 13.56
CA SER A 155 12.60 14.19 12.50
C SER A 155 13.51 13.73 11.37
N ARG A 156 14.44 14.57 10.92
CA ARG A 156 15.42 14.23 9.89
C ARG A 156 16.33 13.07 10.31
N ALA A 157 16.92 13.15 11.51
CA ALA A 157 17.80 12.10 12.02
C ALA A 157 17.07 10.75 12.25
N LEU A 158 15.77 10.80 12.52
CA LEU A 158 14.93 9.59 12.59
C LEU A 158 14.66 9.02 11.19
N LEU A 159 14.30 9.86 10.22
CA LEU A 159 14.05 9.45 8.85
C LEU A 159 15.29 8.87 8.17
N GLU A 160 16.48 9.45 8.38
CA GLU A 160 17.74 8.92 7.84
C GLU A 160 18.03 7.48 8.28
N ARG A 161 17.62 7.09 9.50
CA ARG A 161 17.76 5.72 10.00
C ARG A 161 16.62 4.81 9.56
N LEU A 162 15.42 5.35 9.45
CA LEU A 162 14.21 4.59 9.17
C LEU A 162 14.04 4.29 7.67
N ALA A 163 14.15 5.34 6.86
CA ALA A 163 13.88 5.34 5.43
C ALA A 163 15.08 5.97 4.69
N PRO A 164 16.28 5.39 4.80
CA PRO A 164 17.46 5.93 4.13
C PRO A 164 17.25 5.92 2.62
N PHE A 165 17.57 7.05 1.98
CA PHE A 165 17.65 7.13 0.53
C PHE A 165 18.88 6.35 0.03
N THR A 166 18.68 5.46 -0.94
CA THR A 166 19.75 4.69 -1.57
C THR A 166 19.72 4.92 -3.08
N PRO A 167 20.64 5.70 -3.66
CA PRO A 167 20.61 6.02 -5.08
C PRO A 167 20.65 4.76 -5.94
N THR A 168 19.70 4.65 -6.86
CA THR A 168 19.63 3.62 -7.89
C THR A 168 20.82 3.76 -8.85
N PRO A 169 21.62 2.70 -9.04
CA PRO A 169 22.79 2.74 -9.92
C PRO A 169 22.43 3.10 -11.36
N GLY A 170 23.30 3.87 -12.02
CA GLY A 170 23.18 4.21 -13.44
C GLY A 170 22.28 5.41 -13.76
N LEU A 171 21.47 5.88 -12.82
CA LEU A 171 20.70 7.12 -12.97
C LEU A 171 21.60 8.36 -12.82
N ARG A 172 21.34 9.37 -13.65
CA ARG A 172 22.11 10.63 -13.68
C ARG A 172 21.21 11.79 -14.07
N ILE A 173 21.45 12.96 -13.46
CA ILE A 173 20.75 14.19 -13.83
C ILE A 173 21.54 14.94 -14.90
N GLU A 174 20.82 15.36 -15.93
CA GLU A 174 21.33 16.20 -17.01
C GLU A 174 20.95 17.66 -16.77
N THR A 175 21.90 18.57 -16.98
CA THR A 175 21.58 20.00 -17.06
C THR A 175 21.31 20.39 -18.51
N ARG A 176 20.10 20.88 -18.79
CA ARG A 176 19.67 21.33 -20.13
C ARG A 176 19.68 22.85 -20.26
N GLU A 177 19.37 23.34 -21.46
CA GLU A 177 19.27 24.77 -21.73
C GLU A 177 18.36 25.47 -20.72
N GLY A 178 18.75 26.67 -20.29
CA GLY A 178 18.05 27.41 -19.24
C GLY A 178 18.26 26.88 -17.82
N GLY A 179 19.19 25.94 -17.61
CA GLY A 179 19.55 25.42 -16.29
C GLY A 179 18.55 24.40 -15.72
N GLN A 180 17.65 23.87 -16.55
CA GLN A 180 16.73 22.82 -16.17
C GLN A 180 17.49 21.54 -15.83
N GLN A 181 17.16 20.92 -14.70
CA GLN A 181 17.69 19.64 -14.25
C GLN A 181 16.71 18.54 -14.66
N VAL A 182 17.14 17.60 -15.49
CA VAL A 182 16.30 16.52 -15.98
C VAL A 182 16.89 15.18 -15.56
N LEU A 183 16.06 14.33 -14.95
CA LEU A 183 16.41 12.95 -14.64
C LEU A 183 15.77 12.02 -15.69
N PRO A 184 16.52 11.62 -16.74
CA PRO A 184 16.05 10.58 -17.66
C PRO A 184 16.03 9.22 -16.96
N VAL A 185 14.92 8.49 -17.10
CA VAL A 185 14.73 7.15 -16.54
C VAL A 185 14.19 6.24 -17.63
N VAL A 186 14.84 5.09 -17.84
CA VAL A 186 14.37 4.05 -18.76
C VAL A 186 13.74 2.93 -17.95
N LEU A 187 12.49 2.60 -18.24
CA LEU A 187 11.72 1.55 -17.59
C LEU A 187 11.40 0.46 -18.61
N LEU A 188 11.74 -0.79 -18.31
CA LEU A 188 11.36 -1.94 -19.11
C LEU A 188 10.03 -2.50 -18.64
N THR A 189 9.18 -2.92 -19.57
CA THR A 189 7.87 -3.49 -19.23
C THR A 189 7.46 -4.56 -20.22
N ASP A 190 6.71 -5.55 -19.75
CA ASP A 190 6.01 -6.52 -20.59
C ASP A 190 4.49 -6.26 -20.66
N ILE A 191 4.05 -5.14 -20.10
CA ILE A 191 2.65 -4.72 -20.13
C ILE A 191 2.27 -4.26 -21.55
N GLU A 192 1.24 -4.89 -22.11
CA GLU A 192 0.71 -4.58 -23.44
C GLU A 192 -0.32 -3.43 -23.43
N ASN A 193 -0.82 -3.03 -22.26
CA ASN A 193 -1.84 -1.98 -22.13
C ASN A 193 -1.25 -0.56 -22.30
N ASP A 194 -1.25 -0.05 -23.53
CA ASP A 194 -0.75 1.30 -23.86
C ASP A 194 -1.45 2.41 -23.08
N ALA A 195 -2.76 2.31 -22.85
CA ALA A 195 -3.52 3.34 -22.14
C ALA A 195 -3.08 3.46 -20.67
N PHE A 196 -2.87 2.31 -20.02
CA PHE A 196 -2.34 2.29 -18.65
C PHE A 196 -0.93 2.87 -18.59
N LEU A 197 -0.04 2.46 -19.49
CA LEU A 197 1.35 2.95 -19.52
C LEU A 197 1.44 4.46 -19.76
N ALA A 198 0.58 5.01 -20.63
CA ALA A 198 0.50 6.44 -20.85
C ALA A 198 0.05 7.20 -19.58
N VAL A 199 -0.90 6.65 -18.83
CA VAL A 199 -1.32 7.25 -17.54
C VAL A 199 -0.21 7.14 -16.50
N PHE A 200 0.47 5.99 -16.40
CA PHE A 200 1.60 5.80 -15.50
C PHE A 200 2.70 6.84 -15.76
N GLN A 201 3.11 6.98 -17.03
CA GLN A 201 4.10 7.96 -17.43
C GLN A 201 3.69 9.38 -17.05
N HIS A 202 2.48 9.79 -17.46
CA HIS A 202 1.99 11.12 -17.16
C HIS A 202 1.87 11.39 -15.66
N ALA A 203 1.44 10.40 -14.88
CA ALA A 203 1.33 10.50 -13.42
C ALA A 203 2.70 10.77 -12.79
N VAL A 204 3.75 10.05 -13.21
CA VAL A 204 5.10 10.25 -12.68
C VAL A 204 5.62 11.63 -13.05
N GLU A 205 5.63 11.97 -14.33
CA GLU A 205 6.20 13.22 -14.85
C GLU A 205 5.53 14.43 -14.19
N THR A 206 4.20 14.48 -14.19
CA THR A 206 3.48 15.62 -13.60
C THR A 206 3.60 15.72 -12.09
N THR A 207 3.68 14.59 -11.37
CA THR A 207 3.81 14.60 -9.91
C THR A 207 5.15 15.19 -9.47
N PHE A 208 6.24 14.85 -10.15
CA PHE A 208 7.57 15.37 -9.84
C PHE A 208 7.81 16.78 -10.40
N GLU A 209 7.19 17.16 -11.53
CA GLU A 209 7.26 18.52 -12.09
C GLU A 209 6.49 19.56 -11.27
N ARG A 210 5.35 19.17 -10.67
CA ARG A 210 4.52 20.08 -9.85
C ARG A 210 5.08 20.38 -8.47
N ALA A 211 6.21 19.76 -8.09
CA ALA A 211 6.83 19.99 -6.80
C ALA A 211 7.16 21.48 -6.62
N PRO A 212 6.65 22.15 -5.55
CA PRO A 212 6.92 23.56 -5.35
C PRO A 212 8.41 23.75 -5.12
N SER A 213 9.04 24.51 -6.01
CA SER A 213 10.38 25.01 -5.74
C SER A 213 10.50 26.48 -6.10
N ALA A 214 10.46 27.32 -5.07
CA ALA A 214 10.83 28.72 -5.19
C ALA A 214 12.36 28.91 -5.23
N SER A 215 13.12 27.88 -4.85
CA SER A 215 14.56 27.95 -4.53
C SER A 215 15.44 26.93 -5.27
N ALA A 216 14.88 25.92 -5.93
CA ALA A 216 15.62 24.92 -6.69
C ALA A 216 15.45 25.15 -8.21
N PRO A 217 16.44 24.72 -9.03
CA PRO A 217 16.30 24.73 -10.48
C PRO A 217 15.08 23.92 -10.91
N ARG A 218 14.47 24.29 -12.05
CA ARG A 218 13.37 23.53 -12.64
C ARG A 218 13.80 22.07 -12.77
N PHE A 219 13.14 21.18 -12.04
CA PHE A 219 13.41 19.75 -12.04
C PHE A 219 12.31 19.03 -12.80
N ALA A 220 12.68 18.06 -13.63
CA ALA A 220 11.74 17.19 -14.33
C ALA A 220 12.28 15.75 -14.36
N ILE A 221 11.37 14.80 -14.42
CA ILE A 221 11.68 13.40 -14.73
C ILE A 221 11.22 13.17 -16.16
N GLU A 222 12.07 12.56 -16.98
CA GLU A 222 11.69 12.11 -18.32
C GLU A 222 11.68 10.60 -18.32
N LEU A 223 10.49 10.01 -18.43
CA LEU A 223 10.33 8.57 -18.38
C LEU A 223 10.23 8.00 -19.79
N GLU A 224 11.16 7.12 -20.14
CA GLU A 224 11.09 6.31 -21.35
C GLU A 224 10.64 4.90 -20.99
N ILE A 225 9.43 4.51 -21.39
CA ILE A 225 8.92 3.15 -21.21
C ILE A 225 9.22 2.32 -22.45
N ARG A 226 10.06 1.29 -22.30
CA ARG A 226 10.42 0.35 -23.38
C ARG A 226 9.75 -0.99 -23.16
N ARG A 227 8.91 -1.38 -24.13
CA ARG A 227 8.25 -2.68 -24.10
C ARG A 227 9.19 -3.80 -24.52
N ILE A 228 9.23 -4.87 -23.74
CA ILE A 228 9.76 -6.17 -24.15
C ILE A 228 8.55 -7.06 -24.46
N SER A 229 8.51 -7.65 -25.64
CA SER A 229 7.43 -8.57 -25.99
C SER A 229 7.43 -9.81 -25.09
N PRO A 230 6.25 -10.31 -24.68
CA PRO A 230 6.16 -11.54 -23.89
C PRO A 230 6.88 -12.73 -24.53
N SER A 231 6.89 -12.83 -25.86
CA SER A 231 7.63 -13.87 -26.59
C SER A 231 9.16 -13.81 -26.43
N THR A 232 9.71 -12.65 -26.11
CA THR A 232 11.15 -12.48 -25.84
C THR A 232 11.47 -12.95 -24.42
N LEU A 233 10.61 -12.63 -23.45
CA LEU A 233 10.76 -13.10 -22.06
C LEU A 233 10.47 -14.59 -21.92
N TYR A 234 9.54 -15.10 -22.73
CA TYR A 234 9.01 -16.46 -22.68
C TYR A 234 9.07 -17.14 -24.06
N PRO A 235 10.27 -17.59 -24.50
CA PRO A 235 10.44 -18.24 -25.80
C PRO A 235 9.66 -19.56 -25.91
N GLU A 236 9.36 -20.21 -24.79
CA GLU A 236 8.60 -21.46 -24.72
C GLU A 236 7.08 -21.27 -24.59
N GLY A 237 6.62 -20.01 -24.50
CA GLY A 237 5.21 -19.65 -24.33
C GLY A 237 4.98 -18.77 -23.10
N ALA A 238 4.38 -17.60 -23.32
CA ALA A 238 4.05 -16.67 -22.25
C ALA A 238 2.91 -17.22 -21.36
N PRO A 239 2.87 -16.88 -20.06
CA PRO A 239 1.75 -17.21 -19.20
C PRO A 239 0.44 -16.65 -19.77
N ALA A 240 -0.65 -17.37 -19.59
CA ALA A 240 -1.97 -16.87 -19.95
C ALA A 240 -2.31 -15.65 -19.08
N ARG A 241 -3.09 -14.72 -19.64
CA ARG A 241 -3.63 -13.59 -18.87
C ARG A 241 -4.40 -14.10 -17.64
N GLY A 242 -4.04 -13.61 -16.47
CA GLY A 242 -4.60 -13.99 -15.18
C GLY A 242 -3.95 -15.22 -14.53
N ALA A 243 -2.92 -15.80 -15.13
CA ALA A 243 -2.18 -16.90 -14.51
C ALA A 243 -1.36 -16.40 -13.31
N ALA A 244 -1.31 -17.19 -12.24
CA ALA A 244 -0.33 -17.01 -11.17
C ALA A 244 1.08 -17.26 -11.72
N ILE A 245 2.03 -16.41 -11.33
CA ILE A 245 3.44 -16.51 -11.74
C ILE A 245 4.36 -16.35 -10.53
N GLU A 246 5.48 -17.05 -10.55
CA GLU A 246 6.55 -16.85 -9.57
C GLU A 246 7.32 -15.58 -9.93
N MET A 247 7.08 -14.49 -9.17
CA MET A 247 7.58 -13.16 -9.53
C MET A 247 9.10 -13.10 -9.65
N SER A 248 9.85 -13.75 -8.75
CA SER A 248 11.31 -13.80 -8.85
C SER A 248 11.80 -14.47 -10.14
N ALA A 249 11.14 -15.55 -10.58
CA ALA A 249 11.48 -16.22 -11.83
C ALA A 249 11.06 -15.40 -13.07
N HIS A 250 9.99 -14.62 -12.96
CA HIS A 250 9.57 -13.69 -14.01
C HIS A 250 10.56 -12.53 -14.17
N LEU A 251 10.93 -11.86 -13.08
CA LEU A 251 11.85 -10.73 -13.07
C LEU A 251 13.24 -11.11 -13.60
N ALA A 252 13.71 -12.33 -13.30
CA ALA A 252 14.99 -12.86 -13.81
C ALA A 252 15.05 -13.02 -15.34
N ARG A 253 13.92 -12.83 -16.06
CA ARG A 253 13.86 -12.85 -17.53
C ARG A 253 14.16 -11.49 -18.15
N PHE A 254 14.08 -10.42 -17.38
CA PHE A 254 14.44 -9.08 -17.84
C PHE A 254 15.96 -8.90 -17.82
N PRO A 255 16.51 -7.95 -18.61
CA PRO A 255 17.93 -7.62 -18.56
C PRO A 255 18.41 -7.22 -17.16
N ASP A 256 19.60 -7.69 -16.79
CA ASP A 256 20.22 -7.36 -15.50
C ASP A 256 20.37 -5.84 -15.31
N GLY A 257 20.01 -5.37 -14.12
CA GLY A 257 20.10 -3.95 -13.74
C GLY A 257 19.04 -3.04 -14.37
N ALA A 258 18.07 -3.60 -15.09
CA ALA A 258 16.94 -2.83 -15.58
C ALA A 258 16.00 -2.40 -14.44
N LEU A 259 15.41 -1.21 -14.60
CA LEU A 259 14.20 -0.85 -13.87
C LEU A 259 13.00 -1.46 -14.57
N ILE A 260 12.13 -2.14 -13.84
CA ILE A 260 11.04 -2.95 -14.41
C ILE A 260 9.67 -2.47 -13.92
N LEU A 261 8.68 -2.44 -14.80
CA LEU A 261 7.26 -2.32 -14.46
C LEU A 261 6.52 -3.52 -15.04
N THR A 262 5.90 -4.33 -14.18
CA THR A 262 5.23 -5.56 -14.60
C THR A 262 3.96 -5.83 -13.78
N THR A 263 3.34 -6.99 -13.98
CA THR A 263 2.07 -7.44 -13.38
C THR A 263 2.23 -8.86 -12.87
N GLY A 264 1.28 -9.32 -12.05
CA GLY A 264 1.23 -10.71 -11.61
C GLY A 264 1.33 -10.91 -10.11
N GLU A 265 1.38 -9.82 -9.34
CA GLU A 265 1.29 -9.84 -7.89
C GLU A 265 -0.16 -9.72 -7.41
N ASP A 266 -0.39 -10.10 -6.16
CA ASP A 266 -1.69 -9.95 -5.50
C ASP A 266 -1.94 -8.51 -5.02
N SER A 267 -0.87 -7.73 -4.86
CA SER A 267 -0.94 -6.31 -4.48
C SER A 267 0.17 -5.53 -5.17
N THR A 268 -0.14 -4.29 -5.56
CA THR A 268 0.85 -3.37 -6.11
C THR A 268 1.93 -3.07 -5.07
N HIS A 269 3.20 -3.29 -5.43
CA HIS A 269 4.34 -2.91 -4.62
C HIS A 269 5.58 -2.69 -5.48
N ALA A 270 6.58 -2.01 -4.92
CA ALA A 270 7.86 -1.81 -5.55
C ALA A 270 9.02 -2.31 -4.69
N TRP A 271 10.08 -2.74 -5.36
CA TRP A 271 11.39 -2.96 -4.76
C TRP A 271 12.32 -1.82 -5.13
N THR A 272 12.88 -1.16 -4.12
CA THR A 272 13.74 0.02 -4.28
C THR A 272 14.87 -0.21 -5.28
N GLY A 273 14.90 0.60 -6.35
CA GLY A 273 15.92 0.55 -7.40
C GLY A 273 15.86 -0.64 -8.35
N HIS A 274 14.74 -1.40 -8.37
CA HIS A 274 14.62 -2.60 -9.19
C HIS A 274 13.30 -2.66 -9.98
N TYR A 275 12.15 -2.85 -9.32
CA TYR A 275 10.90 -3.09 -10.04
C TYR A 275 9.67 -2.55 -9.32
N ILE A 276 8.60 -2.35 -10.10
CA ILE A 276 7.21 -2.19 -9.64
C ILE A 276 6.43 -3.37 -10.20
N ALA A 277 5.79 -4.13 -9.32
CA ALA A 277 4.90 -5.21 -9.68
C ALA A 277 3.48 -4.82 -9.32
N LEU A 278 2.61 -4.74 -10.32
CA LEU A 278 1.24 -4.30 -10.17
C LEU A 278 0.35 -5.47 -9.73
N GLY A 279 -0.50 -5.19 -8.75
CA GLY A 279 -1.62 -6.02 -8.36
C GLY A 279 -2.94 -5.54 -8.98
N PRO A 280 -4.04 -6.27 -8.74
CA PRO A 280 -5.35 -5.98 -9.31
C PRO A 280 -6.10 -4.86 -8.59
N ASP A 281 -5.66 -4.50 -7.38
CA ASP A 281 -6.36 -3.51 -6.57
C ASP A 281 -6.27 -2.11 -7.16
N PRO A 282 -7.36 -1.32 -7.12
CA PRO A 282 -7.37 -0.01 -7.73
C PRO A 282 -6.29 0.92 -7.17
N VAL A 283 -5.60 1.63 -8.06
CA VAL A 283 -4.50 2.54 -7.72
C VAL A 283 -4.79 3.96 -8.20
N THR A 284 -4.27 4.93 -7.47
CA THR A 284 -4.34 6.35 -7.88
C THR A 284 -3.08 6.74 -8.64
N ARG A 285 -3.10 7.90 -9.33
CA ARG A 285 -1.91 8.41 -10.04
C ARG A 285 -0.79 8.75 -9.04
N ARG A 286 -1.17 9.27 -7.88
CA ARG A 286 -0.25 9.53 -6.77
C ARG A 286 0.40 8.25 -6.24
N THR A 287 -0.37 7.17 -6.08
CA THR A 287 0.17 5.86 -5.70
C THR A 287 1.20 5.37 -6.73
N LEU A 288 0.93 5.50 -8.03
CA LEU A 288 1.90 5.13 -9.07
C LEU A 288 3.20 5.95 -8.99
N ALA A 289 3.10 7.25 -8.70
CA ALA A 289 4.26 8.11 -8.49
C ALA A 289 5.05 7.74 -7.22
N HIS A 290 4.35 7.30 -6.16
CA HIS A 290 4.97 6.76 -4.95
C HIS A 290 5.76 5.47 -5.24
N GLU A 291 5.14 4.51 -5.93
CA GLU A 291 5.83 3.29 -6.34
C GLU A 291 7.05 3.59 -7.24
N PHE A 292 6.93 4.57 -8.12
CA PHE A 292 8.04 5.05 -8.94
C PHE A 292 9.17 5.67 -8.12
N ALA A 293 8.86 6.40 -7.04
CA ALA A 293 9.89 6.97 -6.17
C ALA A 293 10.78 5.89 -5.55
N HIS A 294 10.27 4.68 -5.33
CA HIS A 294 11.11 3.54 -4.94
C HIS A 294 12.14 3.17 -6.00
N LEU A 295 11.78 3.23 -7.29
CA LEU A 295 12.75 3.01 -8.37
C LEU A 295 13.86 4.05 -8.40
N LEU A 296 13.62 5.24 -7.83
CA LEU A 296 14.63 6.28 -7.69
C LEU A 296 15.50 6.13 -6.43
N GLY A 297 15.19 5.20 -5.53
CA GLY A 297 15.96 4.98 -4.31
C GLY A 297 15.29 5.39 -3.00
N PHE A 298 14.06 5.92 -3.05
CA PHE A 298 13.31 6.23 -1.84
C PHE A 298 12.76 4.96 -1.17
N ARG A 299 12.57 5.02 0.14
CA ARG A 299 11.94 3.98 0.96
C ARG A 299 10.74 4.57 1.68
N ASP A 300 9.80 3.71 2.06
CA ASP A 300 8.65 4.15 2.85
C ASP A 300 9.09 4.73 4.18
N ALA A 301 8.55 5.90 4.51
CA ALA A 301 8.66 6.48 5.84
C ALA A 301 7.63 5.85 6.78
N TYR A 302 7.69 4.52 6.87
CA TYR A 302 6.81 3.65 7.62
C TYR A 302 7.60 2.84 8.66
N LEU A 303 7.05 2.71 9.86
CA LEU A 303 7.67 1.96 10.95
C LEU A 303 6.67 0.95 11.54
N ARG A 304 7.05 -0.33 11.51
CA ARG A 304 6.38 -1.41 12.24
C ARG A 304 7.24 -1.86 13.41
N GLY A 305 6.63 -1.94 14.58
CA GLY A 305 7.17 -2.52 15.81
C GLY A 305 6.05 -3.22 16.59
N TYR A 306 6.26 -3.44 17.88
CA TYR A 306 5.24 -4.03 18.75
C TYR A 306 5.37 -3.57 20.21
N ASP A 307 4.26 -3.66 20.94
CA ASP A 307 4.20 -3.56 22.40
C ASP A 307 3.81 -4.91 23.02
N GLY A 308 3.99 -5.06 24.33
CA GLY A 308 3.59 -6.25 25.09
C GLY A 308 4.58 -7.41 25.00
N ASP A 309 4.14 -8.58 25.48
CA ASP A 309 4.91 -9.82 25.44
C ASP A 309 4.47 -10.67 24.23
N PRO A 310 5.34 -10.89 23.22
CA PRO A 310 5.00 -11.72 22.07
C PRO A 310 4.72 -13.19 22.44
N HIS A 311 5.10 -13.64 23.64
CA HIS A 311 4.79 -14.97 24.15
C HIS A 311 3.57 -15.01 25.07
N GLY A 312 2.90 -13.87 25.26
CA GLY A 312 1.66 -13.76 26.02
C GLY A 312 0.47 -14.44 25.32
N PRO A 313 -0.68 -14.57 26.01
CA PRO A 313 -1.85 -15.29 25.51
C PRO A 313 -2.46 -14.70 24.23
N TYR A 314 -2.27 -13.40 23.99
CA TYR A 314 -2.71 -12.69 22.78
C TYR A 314 -1.56 -12.28 21.86
N GLY A 315 -0.34 -12.75 22.15
CA GLY A 315 0.87 -12.37 21.43
C GLY A 315 1.18 -10.87 21.50
N ALA A 316 1.92 -10.40 20.51
CA ALA A 316 2.37 -9.03 20.37
C ALA A 316 1.22 -8.10 19.99
N ILE A 317 1.22 -6.88 20.51
CA ILE A 317 0.38 -5.79 20.01
C ILE A 317 1.18 -5.10 18.92
N LEU A 318 0.83 -5.30 17.65
CA LEU A 318 1.56 -4.69 16.54
C LEU A 318 1.32 -3.19 16.54
N VAL A 319 2.39 -2.41 16.40
CA VAL A 319 2.36 -0.95 16.37
C VAL A 319 2.89 -0.48 15.04
N GLU A 320 2.13 0.38 14.38
CA GLU A 320 2.43 0.87 13.06
C GLU A 320 2.37 2.39 13.00
N TRP A 321 3.43 2.98 12.46
CA TRP A 321 3.52 4.41 12.23
C TRP A 321 3.58 4.69 10.74
N VAL A 322 2.62 5.47 10.26
CA VAL A 322 2.56 6.02 8.90
C VAL A 322 2.74 7.54 8.94
N GLY A 323 3.12 8.16 7.82
CA GLY A 323 3.25 9.61 7.73
C GLY A 323 4.42 10.19 8.52
N LEU A 324 5.52 9.44 8.65
CA LEU A 324 6.71 9.92 9.37
C LEU A 324 7.53 10.94 8.58
N ALA A 325 7.46 10.87 7.25
CA ALA A 325 7.83 11.96 6.36
C ALA A 325 6.58 12.78 5.99
N ASP A 326 6.76 14.07 5.74
CA ASP A 326 5.68 15.00 5.35
C ASP A 326 5.46 15.03 3.83
N ASP A 327 5.93 14.00 3.13
CA ASP A 327 6.01 13.91 1.68
C ASP A 327 5.31 12.65 1.13
N LEU A 328 5.45 12.43 -0.18
CA LEU A 328 4.87 11.31 -0.91
C LEU A 328 5.27 9.94 -0.33
N MET A 329 6.45 9.82 0.30
CA MET A 329 6.94 8.57 0.90
C MET A 329 6.40 8.34 2.31
N GLY A 330 5.79 9.36 2.92
CA GLY A 330 5.08 9.24 4.19
C GLY A 330 3.64 8.75 4.04
N ASP A 331 2.98 9.12 2.93
CA ASP A 331 1.59 8.78 2.64
C ASP A 331 1.35 8.85 1.12
N SER A 332 1.16 7.69 0.48
CA SER A 332 0.94 7.59 -0.96
C SER A 332 -0.44 8.06 -1.41
N GLU A 333 -1.39 8.24 -0.49
CA GLU A 333 -2.74 8.71 -0.79
C GLU A 333 -2.86 10.23 -0.70
N HIS A 334 -2.14 10.88 0.22
CA HIS A 334 -2.30 12.33 0.48
C HIS A 334 -1.02 13.14 0.29
N GLY A 335 0.14 12.49 0.32
CA GLY A 335 1.45 13.12 0.26
C GLY A 335 1.76 13.72 -1.11
N ARG A 336 2.77 14.58 -1.13
CA ARG A 336 3.26 15.26 -2.32
C ARG A 336 4.77 15.17 -2.40
N VAL A 337 5.32 15.32 -3.60
CA VAL A 337 6.77 15.49 -3.76
C VAL A 337 7.18 16.84 -3.17
N THR A 338 8.08 16.80 -2.19
CA THR A 338 8.56 18.01 -1.49
C THR A 338 9.90 18.50 -2.07
N GLU A 339 10.26 19.76 -1.76
CA GLU A 339 11.57 20.30 -2.12
C GLU A 339 12.73 19.47 -1.53
N ALA A 340 12.54 18.86 -0.35
CA ALA A 340 13.54 17.99 0.27
C ALA A 340 13.78 16.72 -0.55
N MET A 341 12.72 16.11 -1.11
CA MET A 341 12.85 14.97 -2.03
C MET A 341 13.63 15.37 -3.29
N ILE A 342 13.27 16.50 -3.92
CA ILE A 342 13.98 16.98 -5.13
C ILE A 342 15.46 17.27 -4.84
N ARG A 343 15.76 17.89 -3.70
CA ARG A 343 17.14 18.15 -3.28
C ARG A 343 17.94 16.86 -3.09
N THR A 344 17.32 15.85 -2.48
CA THR A 344 17.92 14.52 -2.31
C THR A 344 18.29 13.90 -3.66
N LEU A 345 17.40 13.99 -4.64
CA LEU A 345 17.67 13.52 -6.01
C LEU A 345 18.82 14.31 -6.68
N LEU A 346 18.81 15.64 -6.56
CA LEU A 346 19.87 16.50 -7.10
C LEU A 346 21.24 16.18 -6.49
N GLU A 347 21.32 16.06 -5.16
CA GLU A 347 22.57 15.74 -4.46
C GLU A 347 23.10 14.35 -4.84
N ALA A 348 22.21 13.38 -5.01
CA ALA A 348 22.57 12.00 -5.33
C ALA A 348 23.00 11.79 -6.79
N TYR A 349 22.31 12.44 -7.73
CA TYR A 349 22.41 12.14 -9.16
C TYR A 349 23.07 13.23 -10.01
N ALA A 350 23.32 14.44 -9.49
CA ALA A 350 24.00 15.50 -10.25
C ALA A 350 25.53 15.38 -10.25
N GLN A 351 26.14 14.55 -9.40
CA GLN A 351 27.60 14.50 -9.18
C GLN A 351 28.28 13.16 -9.53
N ARG A 352 27.60 12.23 -10.20
CA ARG A 352 28.11 10.87 -10.45
C ARG A 352 28.25 10.50 -11.91
#